data_AF-D0WEK5-F1
#
_entry.id   AF-D0WEK5-F1
#
_cell.length_a   1.000
_cell.length_b   1.000
_cell.length_c   1.000
_cell.angle_alpha   90.00
_cell.angle_beta   90.00
_cell.angle_gamma   90.00
#
_symmetry.space_group_name_H-M   'P 1'
#
loop_
_entity.id
_entity.type
_entity.pdbx_description
1 polymer ?
#
loop_
_entity_poly.entity_id
_entity_poly.type
_entity_poly.pdbx_seq_one_letter_code
_entity_poly.pdbx_strand_id
1 'polypeptide(L)' 'MVKDGVPVEIQSVGAGAVNQAVKAIAISRGFLSPVGIELSCVPSFADIVIDGEYRTAIRFDIMPRYISQSNDVH' A
#
# COMPACT_ATOMS: atom_id res chain seq x y z
N MET A 1 0.87 -11.79 0.63
CA MET A 1 0.56 -10.35 0.46
C MET A 1 0.29 -9.74 1.81
N VAL A 2 0.75 -8.52 2.12
CA VAL A 2 0.58 -7.74 3.39
C VAL A 2 0.26 -8.54 4.67
N LYS A 3 -0.94 -9.13 4.80
CA LYS A 3 -1.30 -10.08 5.88
C LYS A 3 -0.32 -11.25 6.08
N ASP A 4 0.37 -11.67 5.01
CA ASP A 4 1.34 -12.78 5.03
C ASP A 4 2.78 -12.27 5.29
N GLY A 5 2.94 -11.02 5.73
CA GLY A 5 4.26 -10.41 6.00
C GLY A 5 5.08 -10.06 4.76
N VAL A 6 4.52 -10.26 3.55
CA VAL A 6 5.18 -9.94 2.29
C VAL A 6 5.02 -8.44 1.99
N PRO A 7 6.13 -7.67 1.82
CA PRO A 7 6.07 -6.27 1.43
C PRO A 7 5.28 -6.06 0.14
N VAL A 8 4.55 -4.95 0.06
CA VAL A 8 3.78 -4.59 -1.13
C VAL A 8 4.17 -3.19 -1.58
N GLU A 9 4.46 -3.10 -2.87
CA GLU A 9 4.72 -1.86 -3.59
C GLU A 9 3.72 -1.74 -4.73
N ILE A 10 3.20 -0.54 -4.98
CA ILE A 10 2.34 -0.25 -6.13
C ILE A 10 2.97 0.90 -6.92
N GLN A 11 3.28 0.66 -8.19
CA GLN A 11 3.71 1.70 -9.12
C GLN A 11 2.57 2.07 -10.06
N SER A 12 2.35 3.36 -10.27
CA SER A 12 1.24 3.87 -11.07
C SER A 12 1.66 5.06 -11.92
N VAL A 13 1.25 5.07 -13.19
CA VAL A 13 1.54 6.14 -14.15
C VAL A 13 0.24 6.80 -14.60
N GLY A 14 0.19 8.12 -14.44
CA GLY A 14 -0.97 8.93 -14.80
C GLY A 14 -2.07 8.98 -13.75
N ALA A 15 -2.89 10.03 -13.80
CA ALA A 15 -3.88 10.35 -12.76
C ALA A 15 -4.91 9.22 -12.52
N GLY A 16 -5.35 8.55 -13.59
CA GLY A 16 -6.29 7.44 -13.50
C GLY A 16 -5.73 6.25 -12.71
N ALA A 17 -4.51 5.82 -13.04
CA ALA A 17 -3.86 4.70 -12.36
C ALA A 17 -3.58 5.02 -10.89
N VAL A 18 -3.11 6.25 -10.60
CA VAL A 18 -2.89 6.74 -9.23
C VAL A 18 -4.19 6.69 -8.41
N ASN A 19 -5.31 7.17 -8.97
CA ASN A 19 -6.60 7.12 -8.30
C ASN A 19 -7.03 5.67 -8.01
N GLN A 20 -6.81 4.75 -8.94
CA GLN A 20 -7.14 3.34 -8.74
C GLN A 20 -6.25 2.69 -7.68
N ALA A 21 -4.95 3.02 -7.63
CA ALA A 21 -4.04 2.56 -6.59
C ALA A 21 -4.52 3.02 -5.20
N VAL A 22 -4.85 4.30 -5.04
CA VAL A 22 -5.35 4.86 -3.77
C VAL A 22 -6.65 4.20 -3.33
N LYS A 23 -7.60 3.98 -4.25
CA LYS A 23 -8.85 3.24 -3.94
C LYS A 23 -8.57 1.82 -3.49
N ALA A 24 -7.66 1.11 -4.16
CA ALA A 24 -7.29 -0.25 -3.79
C ALA A 24 -6.67 -0.32 -2.38
N ILE A 25 -5.83 0.66 -2.02
CA ILE A 25 -5.27 0.78 -0.67
C ILE A 25 -6.39 1.01 0.36
N ALA A 26 -7.32 1.93 0.08
CA ALA A 26 -8.46 2.20 0.97
C ALA A 26 -9.36 0.97 1.17
N ILE A 27 -9.66 0.24 0.10
CA ILE A 27 -10.43 -1.01 0.16
C ILE A 27 -9.68 -2.06 0.99
N SER A 28 -8.36 -2.20 0.77
CA SER A 28 -7.53 -3.17 1.51
C SER A 28 -7.54 -2.92 3.02
N ARG A 29 -7.53 -1.64 3.44
CA ARG A 29 -7.68 -1.28 4.86
C ARG A 29 -9.00 -1.76 5.45
N GLY A 30 -10.10 -1.67 4.70
CA GLY A 30 -11.42 -2.18 5.12
C GLY A 30 -11.43 -3.68 5.41
N PHE A 31 -10.59 -4.47 4.71
CA PHE A 31 -10.46 -5.91 4.96
C PHE A 31 -9.49 -6.25 6.10
N LEU A 32 -8.45 -5.44 6.31
CA LEU A 32 -7.35 -5.76 7.22
C LEU A 32 -7.52 -5.17 8.63
N SER A 33 -8.15 -4.00 8.75
CA SER A 33 -8.42 -3.36 10.04
C SER A 33 -9.19 -4.26 11.01
N PRO A 34 -10.25 -5.01 10.58
CA PRO A 34 -10.99 -5.91 11.49
C PRO A 34 -10.17 -7.08 12.06
N VAL A 35 -9.04 -7.44 11.43
CA VAL A 35 -8.14 -8.50 11.91
C VAL A 35 -6.90 -7.94 12.60
N GLY A 36 -6.94 -6.65 12.99
CA GLY A 36 -5.87 -6.00 13.76
C GLY A 36 -4.66 -5.57 12.93
N ILE A 37 -4.81 -5.45 11.60
CA ILE A 37 -3.73 -5.03 10.70
C ILE A 37 -4.11 -3.68 10.09
N GLU A 38 -3.45 -2.61 10.56
CA GLU A 38 -3.57 -1.28 9.94
C GLU A 38 -2.55 -1.09 8.84
N LEU A 39 -2.85 -0.23 7.85
CA LEU A 39 -1.93 0.08 6.77
C LEU A 39 -1.54 1.55 6.77
N SER A 40 -0.24 1.80 6.59
CA SER A 40 0.32 3.09 6.18
C SER A 40 0.75 3.02 4.72
N CYS A 41 0.67 4.15 4.03
CA CYS A 41 1.07 4.30 2.63
C CYS A 41 2.08 5.45 2.54
N VAL A 42 3.26 5.18 1.98
CA VAL A 42 4.32 6.18 1.81
C VAL A 42 4.54 6.41 0.30
N PRO A 43 4.05 7.53 -0.26
CA PRO A 43 4.22 7.83 -1.68
C PRO A 43 5.61 8.39 -1.97
N SER A 44 6.17 8.03 -3.14
CA SER A 44 7.40 8.61 -3.69
C SER A 44 7.31 8.70 -5.22
N PHE A 45 8.09 9.59 -5.83
CA PHE A 45 8.32 9.54 -7.28
C PHE A 45 9.25 8.36 -7.60
N ALA A 46 9.01 7.72 -8.74
CA ALA A 46 9.86 6.67 -9.27
C ALA A 46 10.02 6.85 -10.79
N ASP A 47 11.22 6.62 -11.30
CA ASP A 47 11.44 6.51 -12.74
C ASP A 47 11.27 5.06 -13.16
N ILE A 48 10.44 4.82 -14.18
CA ILE A 48 10.17 3.49 -14.71
C ILE A 48 10.33 3.47 -16.22
N VAL A 49 10.55 2.30 -16.79
CA VAL A 49 10.65 2.11 -18.25
C VAL A 49 9.42 1.35 -18.73
N ILE A 50 8.65 1.96 -19.64
CA ILE A 50 7.51 1.34 -20.32
C ILE A 50 7.77 1.50 -21.83
N ASP A 51 7.75 0.40 -22.58
CA ASP A 51 7.96 0.40 -24.03
C ASP A 51 9.26 1.09 -24.48
N GLY A 52 10.31 1.01 -23.65
CA GLY A 52 11.60 1.65 -23.90
C GLY A 52 11.65 3.14 -23.56
N GLU A 53 10.55 3.74 -23.12
CA GLU A 53 10.48 5.14 -22.70
C GLU A 53 10.54 5.29 -21.18
N TYR A 54 11.31 6.27 -20.71
CA TYR A 54 11.31 6.66 -19.30
C TYR A 54 10.04 7.44 -18.97
N ARG A 55 9.37 7.05 -17.88
CA ARG A 55 8.20 7.75 -17.34
C ARG A 55 8.34 7.93 -15.84
N THR A 56 7.89 9.08 -15.36
CA THR A 56 7.73 9.33 -13.92
C THR A 56 6.43 8.68 -13.44
N ALA A 57 6.56 7.77 -12.49
CA ALA A 57 5.48 7.10 -11.78
C ALA A 57 5.35 7.63 -10.34
N ILE A 58 4.21 7.36 -9.72
CA ILE A 58 4.07 7.38 -8.27
C ILE A 58 4.19 5.95 -7.77
N ARG A 59 5.15 5.74 -6.87
CA ARG A 59 5.30 4.52 -6.08
C ARG A 59 4.63 4.69 -4.73
N PHE A 60 3.88 3.69 -4.31
CA PHE A 60 3.31 3.58 -2.97
C PHE A 60 3.91 2.39 -2.25
N ASP A 61 4.68 2.66 -1.19
CA ASP A 61 5.14 1.63 -0.26
C ASP A 61 4.06 1.38 0.79
N ILE A 62 3.61 0.13 0.92
CA ILE A 62 2.52 -0.25 1.82
C ILE A 62 3.09 -0.95 3.05
N MET A 63 2.96 -0.29 4.20
CA MET A 63 3.54 -0.74 5.46
C MET A 63 2.43 -1.23 6.42
N PRO A 64 2.42 -2.52 6.80
CA PRO A 64 1.50 -3.00 7.82
C PRO A 64 1.94 -2.56 9.22
N ARG A 65 0.97 -2.22 10.04
CA ARG A 65 1.11 -2.01 11.48
C ARG A 65 0.18 -3.00 12.19
N TYR A 66 0.78 -3.99 12.82
CA TYR A 66 0.08 -4.99 13.61
C TYR A 66 -0.26 -4.40 14.98
N ILE A 67 -1.55 -4.29 15.28
CA ILE A 67 -2.02 -3.87 16.60
C ILE A 67 -1.97 -5.12 17.48
N SER A 68 -0.98 -5.20 18.36
CA SER A 68 -1.02 -6.16 19.46
C SER A 68 -2.23 -5.85 20.31
N GLN A 69 -3.15 -6.80 20.47
CA GLN A 69 -4.11 -6.72 21.57
C GLN A 69 -3.28 -6.74 22.85
N SER A 70 -3.18 -5.59 23.52
CA SER A 70 -2.71 -5.55 24.90
C SER A 70 -3.70 -6.38 25.71
N ASN A 71 -3.31 -7.61 26.04
CA ASN A 71 -3.86 -8.33 27.18
C ASN A 71 -3.51 -7.50 28.42
N ASP A 72 -4.30 -6.46 28.70
CA ASP A 72 -4.42 -5.96 30.06
C ASP A 72 -5.26 -7.00 30.82
N VAL A 73 -4.51 -7.96 31.35
CA VAL A 73 -4.92 -8.95 32.32
C VAL A 73 -5.40 -8.22 33.58
N HIS A 74 -6.60 -8.58 34.03
CA HIS A 74 -7.17 -8.44 35.38
C HIS A 74 -6.68 -7.32 36.30
#